data_AF-A0A8J4B4Q0-F1
#
_entry.id   AF-A0A8J4B4Q0-F1
#
_cell.length_a   1.000
_cell.length_b   1.000
_cell.length_c   1.000
_cell.angle_alpha   90.00
_cell.angle_beta   90.00
_cell.angle_gamma   90.00
#
_symmetry.space_group_name_H-M   'P 1'
#
loop_
_entity.id
_entity.type
_entity.pdbx_description
1 polymer ?
#
loop_
_entity_poly.entity_id
_entity_poly.type
_entity_poly.pdbx_seq_one_letter_code
_entity_poly.pdbx_strand_id
1 'polypeptide(L)'
;MPSLSDLPICAVINTQGMVLPDMPEGTRGATYAIFDDKQKLQYIGTTTDLRNALRTALGRRPDKSYYYKAAALPTSEPTALQAVRDAWFSELGGQPNGNRLAIERSMWQQPVDAGAISERGRKGAAEEKTRQLLAALRDRGCKEDFTPNPTLLLEGQVDFLPARNLTEEELAAEREAEAARMRGRRSCSAIVDGQERVFHTSYLLKFPTNGGFMLDVSVLFDGRETQHRVIVGQSLVWS
;
A
#
# COMPACT_ATOMS: atom_id res chain seq x y z
N MET A 1 -13.82 -20.99 1.03
CA MET A 1 -12.59 -20.25 0.68
C MET A 1 -12.86 -18.77 0.97
N PRO A 2 -11.87 -17.99 1.42
CA PRO A 2 -12.09 -16.58 1.72
C PRO A 2 -12.49 -15.82 0.45
N SER A 3 -13.64 -15.15 0.50
CA SER A 3 -14.14 -14.26 -0.56
C SER A 3 -13.29 -12.99 -0.62
N LEU A 4 -13.01 -12.48 -1.82
CA LEU A 4 -12.26 -11.23 -1.96
C LEU A 4 -13.06 -10.04 -1.43
N SER A 5 -14.37 -10.05 -1.64
CA SER A 5 -15.28 -8.97 -1.23
C SER A 5 -15.30 -8.78 0.29
N ASP A 6 -15.18 -9.88 1.06
CA ASP A 6 -15.27 -9.87 2.52
C ASP A 6 -13.95 -9.48 3.21
N LEU A 7 -12.83 -9.45 2.47
CA LEU A 7 -11.53 -9.11 3.03
C LEU A 7 -11.37 -7.60 3.21
N PRO A 8 -10.75 -7.15 4.31
CA PRO A 8 -10.44 -5.74 4.53
C PRO A 8 -9.43 -5.26 3.49
N ILE A 9 -9.68 -4.05 2.97
CA ILE A 9 -8.72 -3.35 2.11
C ILE A 9 -7.75 -2.56 2.99
N CYS A 10 -6.45 -2.80 2.80
CA CYS A 10 -5.38 -2.19 3.57
C CYS A 10 -4.45 -1.39 2.66
N ALA A 11 -3.92 -0.27 3.12
CA ALA A 11 -2.89 0.47 2.39
C ALA A 11 -1.58 -0.35 2.34
N VAL A 12 -0.90 -0.35 1.20
CA VAL A 12 0.40 -1.05 1.05
C VAL A 12 1.48 -0.38 1.90
N ILE A 13 1.45 0.95 1.98
CA ILE A 13 2.33 1.75 2.84
C ILE A 13 1.49 2.14 4.06
N ASN A 14 1.91 1.71 5.25
CA ASN A 14 1.20 2.03 6.49
C ASN A 14 1.39 3.50 6.88
N THR A 15 0.76 3.91 7.99
CA THR A 15 0.81 5.31 8.44
C THR A 15 2.22 5.79 8.78
N GLN A 16 3.15 4.88 9.09
CA GLN A 16 4.53 5.17 9.42
C GLN A 16 5.43 5.28 8.19
N GLY A 17 4.92 4.97 6.99
CA GLY A 17 5.69 4.94 5.75
C GLY A 17 6.38 3.61 5.49
N MET A 18 5.94 2.53 6.13
CA MET A 18 6.54 1.20 6.05
C MET A 18 5.62 0.22 5.32
N VAL A 19 6.19 -0.78 4.65
CA VAL A 19 5.42 -1.92 4.11
C VAL A 19 5.42 -3.02 5.16
N LEU A 20 4.40 -3.02 6.01
CA LEU A 20 4.22 -3.97 7.12
C LEU A 20 2.78 -4.49 7.13
N PRO A 21 2.48 -5.52 6.31
CA PRO A 21 1.15 -6.13 6.35
C PRO A 21 0.94 -6.88 7.66
N ASP A 22 -0.19 -6.64 8.31
CA ASP A 22 -0.61 -7.43 9.47
C ASP A 22 -1.09 -8.81 9.01
N MET A 23 -0.50 -9.87 9.58
CA MET A 23 -0.82 -11.25 9.24
C MET A 23 -1.06 -12.03 10.52
N PRO A 24 -2.14 -12.84 10.59
CA PRO A 24 -2.40 -13.71 11.72
C PRO A 24 -1.22 -14.65 12.00
N GLU A 25 -0.99 -14.92 13.28
CA GLU A 25 0.01 -15.90 13.70
C GLU A 25 -0.26 -17.28 13.07
N GLY A 26 0.80 -18.02 12.73
CA GLY A 26 0.70 -19.32 12.08
C GLY A 26 0.42 -19.28 10.57
N THR A 27 0.35 -18.09 9.97
CA THR A 27 0.31 -17.94 8.52
C THR A 27 1.58 -18.51 7.88
N ARG A 28 1.43 -19.37 6.87
CA ARG A 28 2.54 -19.92 6.08
C ARG A 28 2.53 -19.49 4.62
N GLY A 29 1.38 -19.05 4.13
CA GLY A 29 1.21 -18.56 2.78
C GLY A 29 0.04 -17.59 2.71
N ALA A 30 0.05 -16.77 1.67
CA ALA A 30 -0.99 -15.79 1.41
C ALA A 30 -1.33 -15.72 -0.07
N THR A 31 -2.62 -15.53 -0.36
CA THR A 31 -3.07 -15.04 -1.66
C THR A 31 -3.43 -13.58 -1.49
N TYR A 32 -2.93 -12.71 -2.35
CA TYR A 32 -3.10 -11.26 -2.20
C TYR A 32 -3.52 -10.62 -3.50
N ALA A 33 -4.33 -9.58 -3.40
CA ALA A 33 -4.83 -8.75 -4.48
C ALA A 33 -4.30 -7.33 -4.29
N ILE A 34 -3.88 -6.68 -5.38
CA ILE A 34 -3.35 -5.32 -5.40
C ILE A 34 -4.32 -4.41 -6.16
N PHE A 35 -4.57 -3.24 -5.60
CA PHE A 35 -5.47 -2.22 -6.13
C PHE A 35 -4.73 -0.89 -6.31
N ASP A 36 -5.15 -0.13 -7.32
CA ASP A 36 -4.66 1.24 -7.56
C ASP A 36 -5.29 2.27 -6.61
N ASP A 37 -4.96 3.55 -6.80
CA ASP A 37 -5.45 4.70 -6.01
C ASP A 37 -6.98 4.81 -6.01
N LYS A 38 -7.61 4.35 -7.08
CA LYS A 38 -9.06 4.30 -7.27
C LYS A 38 -9.67 2.98 -6.79
N GLN A 39 -8.92 2.19 -6.00
CA GLN A 39 -9.34 0.87 -5.51
C GLN A 39 -9.77 -0.08 -6.63
N LYS A 40 -9.25 0.08 -7.84
CA LYS A 40 -9.50 -0.84 -8.96
C LYS A 40 -8.48 -1.96 -8.92
N LEU A 41 -8.95 -3.20 -8.99
CA LEU A 41 -8.08 -4.38 -8.97
C LEU A 41 -7.11 -4.39 -10.16
N GLN A 42 -5.82 -4.52 -9.86
CA GLN A 42 -4.74 -4.54 -10.86
C GLN A 42 -4.10 -5.92 -11.00
N TYR A 43 -3.89 -6.63 -9.89
CA TYR A 43 -3.13 -7.88 -9.86
C TYR A 43 -3.57 -8.78 -8.70
N ILE A 44 -3.50 -10.10 -8.88
CA ILE A 44 -3.63 -11.11 -7.83
C ILE A 44 -2.43 -12.06 -7.89
N GLY A 45 -1.75 -12.22 -6.76
CA GLY A 45 -0.59 -13.08 -6.59
C GLY A 45 -0.73 -14.04 -5.41
N THR A 46 0.23 -14.96 -5.32
CA THR A 46 0.38 -15.90 -4.21
C THR A 46 1.81 -15.79 -3.70
N THR A 47 2.01 -15.93 -2.38
CA THR A 47 3.34 -15.79 -1.76
C THR A 47 3.40 -16.55 -0.44
N THR A 48 4.61 -16.87 0.02
CA THR A 48 4.89 -17.32 1.40
C THR A 48 5.34 -16.16 2.30
N ASP A 49 5.76 -15.04 1.70
CA ASP A 49 6.16 -13.82 2.38
C ASP A 49 5.37 -12.65 1.80
N LEU A 50 4.33 -12.22 2.50
CA LEU A 50 3.47 -11.14 2.02
C LEU A 50 4.18 -9.79 2.03
N ARG A 51 5.02 -9.53 3.03
CA ARG A 51 5.73 -8.25 3.14
C ARG A 51 6.63 -8.04 1.94
N ASN A 52 7.48 -9.02 1.63
CA ASN A 52 8.39 -8.91 0.49
C ASN A 52 7.61 -8.93 -0.84
N ALA A 53 6.53 -9.69 -0.97
CA ALA A 53 5.69 -9.64 -2.17
C ALA A 53 5.09 -8.24 -2.42
N LEU A 54 4.57 -7.59 -1.37
CA LEU A 54 4.04 -6.24 -1.46
C LEU A 54 5.14 -5.21 -1.75
N ARG A 55 6.33 -5.35 -1.13
CA ARG A 55 7.49 -4.50 -1.43
C ARG A 55 7.94 -4.64 -2.88
N THR A 56 8.08 -5.86 -3.39
CA THR A 56 8.44 -6.12 -4.78
C THR A 56 7.42 -5.50 -5.73
N ALA A 57 6.12 -5.72 -5.47
CA ALA A 57 5.07 -5.16 -6.29
C ALA A 57 5.08 -3.62 -6.27
N LEU A 58 5.25 -3.02 -5.09
CA LEU A 58 5.36 -1.57 -4.90
C LEU A 58 6.60 -0.99 -5.61
N GLY A 59 7.74 -1.67 -5.54
CA GLY A 59 8.99 -1.26 -6.19
C GLY A 59 8.92 -1.33 -7.71
N ARG A 60 8.21 -2.32 -8.26
CA ARG A 60 8.03 -2.49 -9.72
C ARG A 60 6.93 -1.58 -10.29
N ARG A 61 5.83 -1.39 -9.54
CA ARG A 61 4.62 -0.68 -9.98
C ARG A 61 4.11 0.31 -8.93
N PRO A 62 4.90 1.34 -8.57
CA PRO A 62 4.47 2.33 -7.59
C PRO A 62 3.23 3.12 -8.03
N ASP A 63 2.94 3.16 -9.34
CA ASP A 63 1.75 3.76 -9.92
C ASP A 63 0.46 2.93 -9.76
N LYS A 64 0.57 1.65 -9.40
CA LYS A 64 -0.58 0.72 -9.32
C LYS A 64 -0.72 -0.03 -7.99
N SER A 65 0.25 0.10 -7.08
CA SER A 65 0.28 -0.64 -5.81
C SER A 65 -0.12 0.22 -4.61
N TYR A 66 -1.39 0.64 -4.53
CA TYR A 66 -1.88 1.51 -3.46
C TYR A 66 -2.43 0.75 -2.28
N TYR A 67 -3.34 -0.19 -2.57
CA TYR A 67 -3.97 -1.00 -1.54
C TYR A 67 -3.81 -2.47 -1.84
N TYR A 68 -4.02 -3.29 -0.82
CA TYR A 68 -4.06 -4.73 -0.96
C TYR A 68 -5.20 -5.34 -0.14
N LYS A 69 -5.63 -6.52 -0.57
CA LYS A 69 -6.39 -7.46 0.24
C LYS A 69 -5.60 -8.75 0.30
N ALA A 70 -5.56 -9.43 1.44
CA ALA A 70 -4.84 -10.68 1.58
C ALA A 70 -5.66 -11.73 2.33
N ALA A 71 -5.69 -12.94 1.78
CA ALA A 71 -6.12 -14.13 2.48
C ALA A 71 -4.88 -14.82 3.06
N ALA A 72 -4.81 -14.88 4.39
CA ALA A 72 -3.84 -15.67 5.12
C ALA A 72 -4.23 -17.15 5.10
N LEU A 73 -3.28 -18.04 4.82
CA LEU A 73 -3.45 -19.48 4.87
C LEU A 73 -2.44 -20.11 5.82
N PRO A 74 -2.83 -21.16 6.58
CA PRO A 74 -1.93 -21.91 7.44
C PRO A 74 -1.00 -22.85 6.65
N THR A 75 -1.03 -22.79 5.31
CA THR A 75 -0.24 -23.64 4.41
C THR A 75 0.48 -22.80 3.36
N SER A 76 1.66 -23.25 2.95
CA SER A 76 2.45 -22.71 1.84
C SER A 76 2.26 -23.51 0.54
N GLU A 77 1.36 -24.50 0.54
CA GLU A 77 1.14 -25.39 -0.61
C GLU A 77 0.67 -24.59 -1.84
N PRO A 78 1.41 -24.64 -2.97
CA PRO A 78 1.07 -23.85 -4.16
C PRO A 78 -0.34 -24.09 -4.67
N THR A 79 -0.83 -25.33 -4.59
CA THR A 79 -2.18 -25.71 -5.03
C THR A 79 -3.27 -25.02 -4.21
N ALA A 80 -3.11 -24.94 -2.88
CA ALA A 80 -4.05 -24.29 -1.98
C ALA A 80 -4.09 -22.76 -2.23
N LEU A 81 -2.93 -22.14 -2.43
CA LEU A 81 -2.84 -20.71 -2.73
C LEU A 81 -3.44 -20.37 -4.10
N GLN A 82 -3.13 -21.18 -5.12
CA GLN A 82 -3.69 -21.01 -6.47
C GLN A 82 -5.20 -21.19 -6.49
N ALA A 83 -5.73 -22.13 -5.71
CA ALA A 83 -7.17 -22.34 -5.64
C ALA A 83 -7.91 -21.09 -5.11
N VAL A 84 -7.35 -20.37 -4.12
CA VAL A 84 -7.94 -19.10 -3.63
C VAL A 84 -7.88 -18.03 -4.72
N ARG A 85 -6.74 -17.92 -5.40
CA ARG A 85 -6.57 -16.97 -6.52
C ARG A 85 -7.60 -17.22 -7.63
N ASP A 86 -7.77 -18.48 -8.02
CA ASP A 86 -8.66 -18.85 -9.12
C ASP A 86 -10.14 -18.68 -8.72
N ALA A 87 -10.47 -18.87 -7.44
CA ALA A 87 -11.77 -18.49 -6.89
C ALA A 87 -12.02 -16.98 -6.99
N TRP A 88 -11.03 -16.13 -6.69
CA TRP A 88 -11.16 -14.67 -6.85
C TRP A 88 -11.28 -14.25 -8.32
N PHE A 89 -10.57 -14.89 -9.24
CA PHE A 89 -10.79 -14.66 -10.68
C PHE A 89 -12.23 -14.99 -11.08
N SER A 90 -12.81 -16.03 -10.51
CA SER A 90 -14.19 -16.43 -10.81
C SER A 90 -15.21 -15.47 -10.21
N GLU A 91 -14.99 -15.04 -8.95
CA GLU A 91 -15.82 -14.04 -8.24
C GLU A 91 -15.95 -12.73 -9.03
N LEU A 92 -14.86 -12.31 -9.67
CA LEU A 92 -14.78 -11.04 -10.41
C LEU A 92 -15.15 -11.15 -11.90
N GLY A 93 -15.52 -12.33 -12.36
CA GLY A 93 -15.82 -12.58 -13.78
C GLY A 93 -14.59 -12.58 -14.70
N GLY A 94 -13.37 -12.72 -14.15
CA GLY A 94 -12.15 -12.88 -14.92
C GLY A 94 -10.87 -12.40 -14.22
N GLN A 95 -9.77 -12.52 -14.95
CA GLN A 95 -8.45 -12.06 -14.51
C GLN A 95 -8.30 -10.54 -14.69
N PRO A 96 -7.76 -9.79 -13.71
CA PRO A 96 -7.41 -8.39 -13.90
C PRO A 96 -6.29 -8.24 -14.94
N ASN A 97 -6.10 -7.03 -15.47
CA ASN A 97 -5.14 -6.78 -16.55
C ASN A 97 -3.71 -7.23 -16.19
N GLY A 98 -3.28 -7.06 -14.94
CA GLY A 98 -1.98 -7.52 -14.45
C GLY A 98 -1.79 -9.03 -14.47
N ASN A 99 -2.87 -9.81 -14.50
CA ASN A 99 -2.82 -11.27 -14.66
C ASN A 99 -3.26 -11.73 -16.06
N ARG A 100 -3.90 -10.89 -16.86
CA ARG A 100 -4.43 -11.31 -18.18
C ARG A 100 -3.50 -10.95 -19.32
N LEU A 101 -3.04 -9.71 -19.39
CA LEU A 101 -2.24 -9.21 -20.50
C LEU A 101 -0.76 -9.56 -20.29
N ALA A 102 -0.10 -10.16 -21.28
CA ALA A 102 1.28 -10.63 -21.16
C ALA A 102 2.27 -9.51 -20.75
N ILE A 103 2.13 -8.33 -21.35
CA ILE A 103 2.96 -7.16 -21.06
C ILE A 103 2.76 -6.69 -19.61
N GLU A 104 1.51 -6.51 -19.17
CA GLU A 104 1.23 -6.11 -17.78
C GLU A 104 1.72 -7.16 -16.79
N ARG A 105 1.49 -8.45 -17.08
CA ARG A 105 1.98 -9.56 -16.23
C ARG A 105 3.49 -9.53 -16.07
N SER A 106 4.22 -9.28 -17.15
CA SER A 106 5.68 -9.11 -17.11
C SER A 106 6.09 -7.97 -16.18
N MET A 107 5.40 -6.82 -16.24
CA MET A 107 5.66 -5.68 -15.36
C MET A 107 5.44 -5.97 -13.86
N TRP A 108 4.59 -6.94 -13.51
CA TRP A 108 4.40 -7.38 -12.12
C TRP A 108 5.42 -8.44 -11.70
N GLN A 109 5.84 -9.30 -12.62
CA GLN A 109 6.61 -10.52 -12.31
C GLN A 109 8.11 -10.40 -12.56
N GLN A 110 8.54 -9.49 -13.41
CA GLN A 110 9.94 -9.29 -13.78
C GLN A 110 10.50 -7.99 -13.18
N PRO A 111 11.84 -7.91 -12.99
CA PRO A 111 12.53 -6.66 -12.74
C PRO A 111 12.16 -5.59 -13.79
N VAL A 112 12.21 -4.32 -13.37
CA VAL A 112 11.90 -3.20 -14.26
C VAL A 112 13.06 -2.98 -15.23
N ASP A 113 12.81 -3.17 -16.53
CA ASP A 113 13.79 -2.85 -17.57
C ASP A 113 13.98 -1.33 -17.66
N ALA A 114 15.24 -0.88 -17.63
CA ALA A 114 15.60 0.52 -17.79
C ALA A 114 15.60 0.98 -19.26
N GLY A 115 15.48 0.05 -20.22
CA GLY A 115 15.35 0.35 -21.65
C GLY A 115 16.66 0.79 -22.31
N ALA A 116 17.80 0.32 -21.82
CA ALA A 116 19.09 0.69 -22.37
C ALA A 116 19.33 0.07 -23.76
N ILE A 117 19.65 0.91 -24.74
CA ILE A 117 19.90 0.49 -26.14
C ILE A 117 21.29 -0.12 -26.31
N SER A 118 22.26 0.23 -25.45
CA SER A 118 23.64 -0.27 -25.52
C SER A 118 24.10 -0.90 -24.21
N GLU A 119 25.01 -1.88 -24.30
CA GLU A 119 25.59 -2.57 -23.15
C GLU A 119 26.32 -1.61 -22.19
N ARG A 120 27.09 -0.66 -22.74
CA ARG A 120 27.80 0.35 -21.94
C ARG A 120 26.87 1.30 -21.16
N GLY A 121 25.64 1.47 -21.64
CA GLY A 121 24.64 2.35 -21.03
C GLY A 121 23.69 1.68 -20.03
N ARG A 122 23.72 0.34 -19.91
CA ARG A 122 22.79 -0.44 -19.07
C ARG A 122 22.78 0.03 -17.62
N LYS A 123 23.95 0.07 -16.99
CA LYS A 123 24.09 0.47 -15.59
C LYS A 123 23.58 1.89 -15.34
N GLY A 124 23.99 2.85 -16.18
CA GLY A 124 23.56 4.24 -16.03
C GLY A 124 22.05 4.42 -16.19
N ALA A 125 21.43 3.72 -17.17
CA ALA A 125 19.99 3.74 -17.34
C ALA A 125 19.26 3.13 -16.13
N ALA A 126 19.76 2.02 -15.59
CA ALA A 126 19.19 1.38 -14.40
C ALA A 126 19.33 2.25 -13.14
N GLU A 127 20.44 2.95 -12.95
CA GLU A 127 20.63 3.91 -11.86
C GLU A 127 19.66 5.09 -11.96
N GLU A 128 19.45 5.64 -13.16
CA GLU A 128 18.45 6.68 -13.40
C GLU A 128 17.04 6.17 -13.10
N LYS A 129 16.69 4.99 -13.61
CA LYS A 129 15.39 4.36 -13.37
C LYS A 129 15.16 4.08 -11.88
N THR A 130 16.20 3.66 -11.16
CA THR A 130 16.17 3.48 -9.71
C THR A 130 15.84 4.79 -9.01
N ARG A 131 16.48 5.90 -9.40
CA ARG A 131 16.20 7.22 -8.81
C ARG A 131 14.74 7.65 -9.01
N GLN A 132 14.18 7.39 -10.19
CA GLN A 132 12.77 7.67 -10.50
C GLN A 132 11.83 6.84 -9.64
N LEU A 133 12.09 5.53 -9.49
CA LEU A 133 11.27 4.66 -8.65
C LEU A 133 11.35 5.08 -7.18
N LEU A 134 12.54 5.35 -6.66
CA LEU A 134 12.71 5.82 -5.27
C LEU A 134 12.04 7.19 -5.03
N ALA A 135 12.06 8.10 -6.01
CA ALA A 135 11.31 9.35 -5.93
C ALA A 135 9.80 9.09 -5.85
N ALA A 136 9.25 8.24 -6.72
CA ALA A 136 7.84 7.88 -6.70
C ALA A 136 7.41 7.21 -5.37
N LEU A 137 8.26 6.36 -4.79
CA LEU A 137 8.02 5.76 -3.47
C LEU A 137 7.96 6.82 -2.37
N ARG A 138 8.91 7.76 -2.36
CA ARG A 138 8.92 8.88 -1.40
C ARG A 138 7.72 9.78 -1.55
N ASP A 139 7.34 10.12 -2.78
CA ASP A 139 6.17 10.95 -3.05
C ASP A 139 4.91 10.28 -2.51
N ARG A 140 4.85 8.94 -2.55
CA ARG A 140 3.77 8.14 -1.94
C ARG A 140 3.86 8.00 -0.41
N GLY A 141 4.85 8.61 0.24
CA GLY A 141 5.02 8.59 1.69
C GLY A 141 5.80 7.39 2.23
N CYS A 142 6.43 6.59 1.36
CA CYS A 142 7.32 5.52 1.79
C CYS A 142 8.59 6.11 2.43
N LYS A 143 8.90 5.63 3.63
CA LYS A 143 10.10 5.97 4.41
C LYS A 143 11.05 4.78 4.56
N GLU A 144 10.60 3.59 4.21
CA GLU A 144 11.40 2.38 4.25
C GLU A 144 12.52 2.43 3.21
N ASP A 145 13.68 1.83 3.51
CA ASP A 145 14.76 1.74 2.54
C ASP A 145 14.47 0.70 1.46
N PHE A 146 14.81 1.06 0.22
CA PHE A 146 14.67 0.25 -0.98
C PHE A 146 16.04 0.16 -1.64
N THR A 147 16.88 -0.74 -1.12
CA THR A 147 18.22 -0.95 -1.65
C THR A 147 18.14 -1.67 -3.01
N PRO A 148 18.62 -1.05 -4.11
CA PRO A 148 18.59 -1.69 -5.42
C PRO A 148 19.53 -2.89 -5.49
N ASN A 149 19.14 -3.93 -6.21
CA ASN A 149 19.98 -5.11 -6.40
C ASN A 149 21.16 -4.79 -7.33
N PRO A 150 22.43 -4.86 -6.85
CA PRO A 150 23.58 -4.45 -7.63
C PRO A 150 23.80 -5.30 -8.88
N THR A 151 23.43 -6.59 -8.85
CA THR A 151 23.57 -7.48 -10.01
C THR A 151 22.62 -7.07 -11.12
N LEU A 152 21.36 -6.79 -10.79
CA LEU A 152 20.36 -6.37 -11.78
C LEU A 152 20.69 -4.99 -12.37
N LEU A 153 21.24 -4.08 -11.57
CA LEU A 153 21.69 -2.78 -12.08
C LEU A 153 22.72 -2.93 -13.20
N LEU A 154 23.67 -3.88 -13.07
CA LEU A 154 24.66 -4.15 -14.13
C LEU A 154 24.01 -4.68 -15.41
N GLU A 155 22.91 -5.41 -15.28
CA GLU A 155 22.13 -5.98 -16.39
C GLU A 155 21.17 -4.96 -17.05
N GLY A 156 21.08 -3.74 -16.51
CA GLY A 156 20.16 -2.72 -17.02
C GLY A 156 18.73 -2.86 -16.47
N GLN A 157 18.57 -3.61 -15.38
CA GLN A 157 17.29 -3.87 -14.74
C GLN A 157 17.27 -3.30 -13.32
N VAL A 158 16.07 -3.04 -12.81
CA VAL A 158 15.86 -2.54 -11.46
C VAL A 158 14.89 -3.44 -10.71
N ASP A 159 15.38 -3.99 -9.61
CA ASP A 159 14.57 -4.56 -8.55
C ASP A 159 15.28 -4.30 -7.22
N PHE A 160 14.57 -4.51 -6.13
CA PHE A 160 15.07 -4.19 -4.80
C PHE A 160 15.35 -5.45 -4.00
N LEU A 161 16.35 -5.38 -3.14
CA LEU A 161 16.64 -6.47 -2.22
C LEU A 161 15.47 -6.64 -1.24
N PRO A 162 15.19 -7.88 -0.79
CA PRO A 162 14.20 -8.13 0.25
C PRO A 162 14.46 -7.25 1.48
N ALA A 163 13.40 -6.80 2.14
CA ALA A 163 13.58 -6.10 3.42
C ALA A 163 14.24 -7.03 4.44
N ARG A 164 15.04 -6.45 5.34
CA ARG A 164 15.46 -7.16 6.54
C ARG A 164 14.21 -7.61 7.31
N ASN A 165 14.24 -8.81 7.85
CA ASN A 165 13.23 -9.23 8.81
C ASN A 165 13.36 -8.36 10.07
N LEU A 166 12.25 -7.81 10.52
CA LEU A 166 12.17 -7.13 11.80
C LEU A 166 12.07 -8.21 12.89
N THR A 167 12.70 -7.97 14.04
CA THR A 167 12.50 -8.86 15.20
C THR A 167 11.07 -8.75 15.71
N GLU A 168 10.61 -9.73 16.49
CA GLU A 168 9.28 -9.66 17.11
C GLU A 168 9.12 -8.43 18.01
N GLU A 169 10.19 -8.04 18.70
CA GLU A 169 10.26 -6.83 19.53
C GLU A 169 10.12 -5.56 18.69
N GLU A 170 10.84 -5.46 17.56
CA GLU A 170 10.69 -4.35 16.63
C GLU A 170 9.28 -4.28 16.03
N LEU A 171 8.71 -5.42 15.62
CA LEU A 171 7.33 -5.49 15.10
C LEU A 171 6.29 -5.11 16.15
N ALA A 172 6.52 -5.45 17.42
CA ALA A 172 5.65 -5.06 18.52
C ALA A 172 5.74 -3.55 18.79
N ALA A 173 6.95 -3.00 18.80
CA ALA A 173 7.18 -1.57 18.95
C ALA A 173 6.54 -0.75 17.82
N GLU A 174 6.63 -1.21 16.56
CA GLU A 174 5.97 -0.56 15.43
C GLU A 174 4.44 -0.61 15.55
N ARG A 175 3.88 -1.75 15.94
CA ARG A 175 2.43 -1.89 16.21
C ARG A 175 1.96 -0.97 17.33
N GLU A 176 2.74 -0.86 18.40
CA GLU A 176 2.44 0.06 19.50
C GLU A 176 2.52 1.52 19.05
N ALA A 177 3.53 1.89 18.26
CA ALA A 177 3.69 3.24 17.72
C ALA A 177 2.53 3.62 16.77
N GLU A 178 2.08 2.69 15.93
CA GLU A 178 0.88 2.86 15.10
C GLU A 178 -0.38 3.02 15.96
N ALA A 179 -0.59 2.13 16.94
CA ALA A 179 -1.71 2.23 17.87
C ALA A 179 -1.70 3.55 18.66
N ALA A 180 -0.52 4.03 19.06
CA ALA A 180 -0.34 5.32 19.73
C ALA A 180 -0.68 6.50 18.81
N ARG A 181 -0.30 6.46 17.52
CA ARG A 181 -0.70 7.49 16.53
C ARG A 181 -2.20 7.52 16.29
N MET A 182 -2.86 6.37 16.38
CA MET A 182 -4.31 6.26 16.22
C MET A 182 -5.09 6.61 17.48
N ARG A 183 -4.44 6.57 18.65
CA ARG A 183 -5.06 6.89 19.95
C ARG A 183 -5.58 8.32 19.97
N GLY A 184 -6.84 8.49 20.36
CA GLY A 184 -7.50 9.80 20.44
C GLY A 184 -7.93 10.37 19.08
N ARG A 185 -7.69 9.67 17.96
CA ARG A 185 -8.30 9.99 16.67
C ARG A 185 -9.71 9.41 16.59
N ARG A 186 -10.58 10.13 15.90
CA ARG A 186 -11.94 9.70 15.56
C ARG A 186 -11.98 9.29 14.10
N SER A 187 -12.47 8.09 13.84
CA SER A 187 -12.75 7.63 12.47
C SER A 187 -14.04 8.25 11.98
N CYS A 188 -14.03 8.83 10.78
CA CYS A 188 -15.22 9.24 10.05
C CYS A 188 -15.11 8.76 8.61
N SER A 189 -16.24 8.42 7.99
CA SER A 189 -16.28 8.12 6.56
C SER A 189 -17.01 9.21 5.79
N ALA A 190 -16.60 9.41 4.54
CA ALA A 190 -17.26 10.28 3.59
C ALA A 190 -17.20 9.66 2.19
N ILE A 191 -18.21 9.92 1.37
CA ILE A 191 -18.18 9.52 -0.04
C ILE A 191 -17.35 10.54 -0.80
N VAL A 192 -16.23 10.11 -1.36
CA VAL A 192 -15.35 10.90 -2.22
C VAL A 192 -15.22 10.17 -3.55
N ASP A 193 -15.54 10.85 -4.65
CA ASP A 193 -15.53 10.27 -6.00
C ASP A 193 -16.33 8.97 -6.15
N GLY A 194 -17.47 8.88 -5.46
CA GLY A 194 -18.37 7.71 -5.50
C GLY A 194 -17.88 6.51 -4.69
N GLN A 195 -16.81 6.66 -3.91
CA GLN A 195 -16.29 5.62 -3.02
C GLN A 195 -16.33 6.08 -1.57
N GLU A 196 -16.71 5.18 -0.66
CA GLU A 196 -16.59 5.45 0.77
C GLU A 196 -15.09 5.49 1.15
N ARG A 197 -14.67 6.61 1.72
CA ARG A 197 -13.29 6.85 2.19
C ARG A 197 -13.33 7.08 3.69
N VAL A 198 -12.42 6.43 4.42
CA VAL A 198 -12.29 6.56 5.87
C VAL A 198 -11.15 7.51 6.19
N PHE A 199 -11.43 8.49 7.05
CA PHE A 199 -10.50 9.49 7.55
C PHE A 199 -10.36 9.35 9.06
N HIS A 200 -9.17 9.60 9.58
CA HIS A 200 -8.93 9.66 11.02
C HIS A 200 -8.59 11.08 11.44
N THR A 201 -9.47 11.69 12.22
CA THR A 201 -9.38 13.09 12.59
C THR A 201 -9.07 13.26 14.07
N SER A 202 -8.26 14.26 14.42
CA SER A 202 -8.07 14.69 15.81
C SER A 202 -8.19 16.20 15.92
N TYR A 203 -8.83 16.67 16.98
CA TYR A 203 -8.92 18.09 17.30
C TYR A 203 -7.67 18.50 18.08
N LEU A 204 -6.90 19.42 17.52
CA LEU A 204 -5.66 19.92 18.13
C LEU A 204 -5.96 21.08 19.06
N LEU A 205 -6.67 22.10 18.54
CA LEU A 205 -7.00 23.32 19.27
C LEU A 205 -8.44 23.75 18.97
N LYS A 206 -9.07 24.38 19.97
CA LYS A 206 -10.42 24.94 19.87
C LYS A 206 -10.42 26.37 20.40
N PHE A 207 -10.71 27.32 19.52
CA PHE A 207 -10.79 28.74 19.84
C PHE A 207 -12.26 29.20 19.78
N PRO A 208 -12.81 29.79 20.85
CA PRO A 208 -14.11 30.44 20.78
C PRO A 208 -14.02 31.72 19.94
N THR A 209 -15.06 32.00 19.17
CA THR A 209 -15.21 33.23 18.37
C THR A 209 -16.61 33.82 18.62
N ASN A 210 -16.81 35.09 18.28
CA ASN A 210 -18.09 35.78 18.51
C ASN A 210 -19.30 35.11 17.83
N GLY A 211 -19.08 34.26 16.83
CA GLY A 211 -20.12 33.57 16.08
C GLY A 211 -19.96 32.05 16.01
N GLY A 212 -19.19 31.42 16.91
CA GLY A 212 -18.97 29.97 16.89
C GLY A 212 -17.57 29.56 17.36
N PHE A 213 -16.97 28.58 16.70
CA PHE A 213 -15.63 28.07 17.04
C PHE A 213 -14.72 28.01 15.82
N MET A 214 -13.44 28.26 16.05
CA MET A 214 -12.36 27.92 15.12
C MET A 214 -11.62 26.71 15.67
N LEU A 215 -11.46 25.68 14.85
CA LEU A 215 -10.88 24.40 15.21
C LEU A 215 -9.65 24.14 14.36
N ASP A 216 -8.53 23.81 14.98
CA ASP A 216 -7.41 23.20 14.28
C ASP A 216 -7.59 21.68 14.34
N VAL A 217 -7.66 21.06 13.17
CA VAL A 217 -7.96 19.64 12.99
C VAL A 217 -6.83 18.99 12.22
N SER A 218 -6.30 17.89 12.75
CA SER A 218 -5.45 16.99 11.96
C SER A 218 -6.31 15.94 11.28
N VAL A 219 -6.08 15.72 9.99
CA VAL A 219 -6.74 14.71 9.16
C VAL A 219 -5.68 13.75 8.64
N LEU A 220 -5.78 12.49 9.04
CA LEU A 220 -4.99 11.38 8.51
C LEU A 220 -5.83 10.59 7.51
N PHE A 221 -5.30 10.49 6.29
CA PHE A 221 -5.88 9.74 5.19
C PHE A 221 -4.77 9.10 4.36
N ASP A 222 -4.87 7.80 4.08
CA ASP A 222 -3.87 7.05 3.32
C ASP A 222 -2.42 7.27 3.80
N GLY A 223 -2.22 7.23 5.12
CA GLY A 223 -0.92 7.43 5.76
C GLY A 223 -0.37 8.87 5.69
N ARG A 224 -1.06 9.79 5.02
CA ARG A 224 -0.72 11.21 4.95
C ARG A 224 -1.52 12.00 5.98
N GLU A 225 -0.79 12.75 6.78
CA GLU A 225 -1.37 13.63 7.79
C GLU A 225 -1.32 15.08 7.32
N THR A 226 -2.46 15.75 7.38
CA THR A 226 -2.62 17.15 6.98
C THR A 226 -3.30 17.93 8.09
N GLN A 227 -2.88 19.18 8.30
CA GLN A 227 -3.48 20.05 9.30
C GLN A 227 -4.36 21.09 8.61
N HIS A 228 -5.57 21.24 9.12
CA HIS A 228 -6.58 22.13 8.58
C HIS A 228 -7.17 22.99 9.67
N ARG A 229 -7.49 24.23 9.33
CA ARG A 229 -8.25 25.14 10.19
C ARG A 229 -9.69 25.22 9.69
N VAL A 230 -10.62 24.81 10.54
CA VAL A 230 -12.06 24.75 10.23
C VAL A 230 -12.78 25.80 11.08
N ILE A 231 -13.62 26.62 10.45
CA ILE A 231 -14.47 27.59 11.14
C ILE A 231 -15.89 27.03 11.17
N VAL A 232 -16.44 26.86 12.38
CA VAL A 232 -17.78 26.35 12.62
C VAL A 232 -18.63 27.48 13.18
N GLY A 233 -19.57 27.98 12.38
CA GLY A 233 -20.53 29.01 12.82
C GLY A 233 -21.58 28.47 13.79
N GLN A 234 -22.21 29.35 14.56
CA GLN A 234 -23.41 29.04 15.33
C GLN A 234 -24.56 28.71 14.37
N SER A 235 -25.36 27.70 14.73
CA SER A 235 -26.58 27.38 14.00
C SER A 235 -27.54 28.56 14.09
N LEU A 236 -27.93 29.13 12.95
CA LEU A 236 -29.03 30.08 12.86
C LEU A 236 -30.32 29.33 13.14
N VAL A 237 -30.78 29.37 14.39
CA VAL A 237 -32.15 28.96 14.73
C VAL A 237 -33.08 30.03 14.18
N TRP A 238 -33.74 29.75 13.06
CA TRP A 238 -34.85 30.58 12.58
C TRP A 238 -36.04 30.32 13.49
N SER A 239 -36.36 31.30 14.34
CA SER A 239 -37.56 31.35 15.18
C SER A 239 -38.77 31.82 14.38
#